data_AF-A0A246BU38-F1
#
_entry.id   AF-A0A246BU38-F1
#
_cell.length_a   1.000
_cell.length_b   1.000
_cell.length_c   1.000
_cell.angle_alpha   90.00
_cell.angle_beta   90.00
_cell.angle_gamma   90.00
#
_symmetry.space_group_name_H-M   'P 1'
#
loop_
_entity.id
_entity.type
_entity.pdbx_description
1 polymer ?
#
loop_
_entity_poly.entity_id
_entity_poly.type
_entity_poly.pdbx_seq_one_letter_code
_entity_poly.pdbx_strand_id
1 'polypeptide(L)'
;RLPYPELSAAATREATRRTLTLPVPTSPTLKVTRITLRPTGTALTATINLQITGPLGLKLNATTDVRGTPTLDPTTQTLTLESPTVTTRRTGLTGRALAWLADTRAQAYIKQAARIDLTPHLNAAQSNLQRRLPFTPTPGITLAGQVRTLRLTSLNVTPDALIVTAEATGTLGANVQVE
;
A
#
# COMPACT_ATOMS: atom_id res chain seq x y z
N ARG A 1 13.59 1.54 -1.56
CA ARG A 1 12.82 2.81 -1.56
C ARG A 1 11.56 2.59 -2.38
N LEU A 2 10.40 2.98 -1.86
CA LEU A 2 9.11 2.83 -2.52
C LEU A 2 8.50 4.22 -2.77
N PRO A 3 8.52 4.73 -4.02
CA PRO A 3 7.94 6.03 -4.35
C PRO A 3 6.43 6.06 -4.10
N TYR A 4 5.91 7.17 -3.56
CA TYR A 4 4.46 7.32 -3.33
C TYR A 4 3.59 7.16 -4.58
N PRO A 5 3.99 7.62 -5.79
CA PRO A 5 3.19 7.40 -7.00
C PRO A 5 3.00 5.91 -7.31
N GLU A 6 4.04 5.09 -7.12
CA GLU A 6 3.97 3.64 -7.36
C GLU A 6 3.08 2.96 -6.33
N LEU A 7 3.24 3.30 -5.04
CA LEU A 7 2.38 2.80 -3.97
C LEU A 7 0.92 3.19 -4.19
N SER A 8 0.68 4.41 -4.64
CA SER A 8 -0.66 4.92 -4.96
C SER A 8 -1.30 4.14 -6.12
N ALA A 9 -0.51 3.84 -7.16
CA ALA A 9 -0.97 3.03 -8.28
C ALA A 9 -1.25 1.58 -7.86
N ALA A 10 -0.38 0.97 -7.05
CA ALA A 10 -0.58 -0.37 -6.52
C ALA A 10 -1.84 -0.46 -5.65
N ALA A 11 -2.00 0.46 -4.69
CA ALA A 11 -3.19 0.55 -3.84
C ALA A 11 -4.47 0.76 -4.67
N THR A 12 -4.42 1.63 -5.68
CA THR A 12 -5.55 1.88 -6.59
C THR A 12 -5.95 0.60 -7.35
N ARG A 13 -5.00 -0.16 -7.89
CA ARG A 13 -5.30 -1.39 -8.64
C ARG A 13 -5.99 -2.44 -7.77
N GLU A 14 -5.56 -2.60 -6.52
CA GLU A 14 -6.21 -3.55 -5.62
C GLU A 14 -7.58 -3.06 -5.13
N ALA A 15 -7.70 -1.78 -4.77
CA ALA A 15 -8.95 -1.24 -4.26
C ALA A 15 -10.06 -1.15 -5.33
N THR A 16 -9.70 -0.87 -6.59
CA THR A 16 -10.67 -0.75 -7.70
C THR A 16 -11.33 -2.07 -8.10
N ARG A 17 -10.73 -3.21 -7.73
CA ARG A 17 -11.29 -4.55 -7.93
C ARG A 17 -12.44 -4.86 -6.96
N ARG A 18 -12.60 -4.07 -5.90
CA ARG A 18 -13.58 -4.29 -4.84
C ARG A 18 -14.71 -3.28 -4.94
N THR A 19 -15.90 -3.73 -4.56
CA THR A 19 -17.10 -2.90 -4.39
C THR A 19 -17.80 -3.30 -3.12
N LEU A 20 -18.34 -2.34 -2.39
CA LEU A 20 -19.16 -2.59 -1.21
C LEU A 20 -20.59 -2.14 -1.46
N THR A 21 -21.57 -3.02 -1.26
CA THR A 21 -22.98 -2.63 -1.18
C THR A 21 -23.35 -2.43 0.29
N LEU A 22 -23.88 -1.25 0.64
CA LEU A 22 -24.28 -0.99 2.02
C LEU A 22 -25.64 -1.64 2.34
N PRO A 23 -25.79 -2.29 3.50
CA PRO A 23 -27.05 -2.86 3.96
C PRO A 23 -27.94 -1.79 4.61
N VAL A 24 -28.16 -0.69 3.90
CA VAL A 24 -29.05 0.41 4.29
C VAL A 24 -30.21 0.48 3.29
N PRO A 25 -31.34 1.12 3.63
CA PRO A 25 -32.41 1.35 2.66
C PRO A 25 -31.82 2.00 1.40
N THR A 26 -32.20 1.51 0.23
CA THR A 26 -31.68 1.87 -1.11
C THR A 26 -30.34 1.29 -1.54
N SER A 27 -29.70 0.47 -0.69
CA SER A 27 -28.54 -0.38 -1.01
C SER A 27 -27.48 0.27 -1.93
N PRO A 28 -26.95 1.45 -1.58
CA PRO A 28 -25.97 2.14 -2.39
C PRO A 28 -24.68 1.33 -2.49
N THR A 29 -24.02 1.40 -3.63
CA THR A 29 -22.73 0.73 -3.87
C THR A 29 -21.59 1.73 -3.86
N LEU A 30 -20.50 1.36 -3.19
CA LEU A 30 -19.27 2.14 -3.10
C LEU A 30 -18.18 1.44 -3.90
N LYS A 31 -17.54 2.20 -4.77
CA LYS A 31 -16.39 1.76 -5.55
C LYS A 31 -15.24 2.73 -5.37
N VAL A 32 -14.06 2.21 -5.05
CA VAL A 32 -12.84 3.03 -5.05
C VAL A 32 -12.42 3.23 -6.50
N THR A 33 -12.09 4.47 -6.86
CA THR A 33 -11.65 4.85 -8.21
C THR A 33 -10.18 5.22 -8.25
N ARG A 34 -9.66 5.82 -7.18
CA ARG A 34 -8.26 6.24 -7.05
C ARG A 34 -7.86 6.34 -5.59
N ILE A 35 -6.63 5.99 -5.30
CA ILE A 35 -5.96 6.22 -4.02
C ILE A 35 -4.69 7.02 -4.29
N THR A 36 -4.49 8.09 -3.53
CA THR A 36 -3.27 8.91 -3.55
C THR A 36 -2.66 8.90 -2.16
N LEU A 37 -1.42 8.42 -2.04
CA LEU A 37 -0.69 8.42 -0.78
C LEU A 37 0.23 9.63 -0.72
N ARG A 38 0.25 10.27 0.45
CA ARG A 38 1.14 11.38 0.74
C ARG A 38 1.71 11.26 2.15
N PRO A 39 2.97 11.66 2.37
CA PRO A 39 3.51 11.78 3.70
C PRO A 39 2.89 12.97 4.43
N THR A 40 2.79 12.85 5.74
CA THR A 40 2.34 13.94 6.63
C THR A 40 3.11 13.82 7.95
N GLY A 41 4.34 14.34 7.96
CA GLY A 41 5.30 14.07 9.02
C GLY A 41 5.69 12.58 9.00
N THR A 42 5.59 11.91 10.15
CA THR A 42 5.81 10.47 10.29
C THR A 42 4.58 9.61 9.92
N ALA A 43 3.43 10.25 9.65
CA ALA A 43 2.21 9.57 9.25
C ALA A 43 2.05 9.54 7.72
N LEU A 44 1.17 8.65 7.24
CA LEU A 44 0.70 8.66 5.86
C LEU A 44 -0.76 9.11 5.82
N THR A 45 -1.06 9.88 4.77
CA THR A 45 -2.43 10.24 4.40
C THR A 45 -2.74 9.59 3.05
N ALA A 46 -3.78 8.75 3.03
CA ALA A 46 -4.36 8.17 1.83
C ALA A 46 -5.62 8.95 1.44
N THR A 47 -5.55 9.73 0.37
CA THR A 47 -6.73 10.35 -0.24
C THR A 47 -7.39 9.35 -1.17
N ILE A 48 -8.61 8.95 -0.85
CA ILE A 48 -9.39 7.93 -1.54
C ILE A 48 -10.56 8.61 -2.26
N ASN A 49 -10.57 8.50 -3.58
CA ASN A 49 -11.68 8.93 -4.42
C ASN A 49 -12.64 7.76 -4.61
N LEU A 50 -13.89 7.97 -4.23
CA LEU A 50 -14.95 6.98 -4.23
C LEU A 50 -16.02 7.42 -5.22
N GLN A 51 -16.61 6.45 -5.91
CA GLN A 51 -17.87 6.61 -6.62
C GLN A 51 -18.94 5.86 -5.82
N ILE A 52 -20.00 6.58 -5.47
CA ILE A 52 -21.18 6.07 -4.79
C ILE A 52 -22.29 5.99 -5.82
N THR A 53 -22.84 4.79 -6.04
CA THR A 53 -24.02 4.62 -6.88
C THR A 53 -25.22 4.44 -5.97
N GLY A 54 -26.12 5.44 -6.00
CA GLY A 54 -27.35 5.44 -5.24
C GLY A 54 -28.50 4.69 -5.93
N PRO A 55 -29.70 4.71 -5.32
CA PRO A 55 -30.92 4.20 -5.96
C PRO A 55 -31.15 4.90 -7.30
N LEU A 56 -31.75 4.19 -8.25
CA LEU A 56 -32.04 4.68 -9.61
C LEU A 56 -30.79 4.99 -10.46
N GLY A 57 -29.60 4.52 -10.05
CA GLY A 57 -28.37 4.64 -10.85
C GLY A 57 -27.66 5.99 -10.74
N LEU A 58 -28.06 6.86 -9.80
CA LEU A 58 -27.39 8.14 -9.55
C LEU A 58 -25.94 7.92 -9.11
N LYS A 59 -24.99 8.55 -9.79
CA LYS A 59 -23.55 8.47 -9.47
C LYS A 59 -23.09 9.73 -8.76
N LEU A 60 -22.52 9.58 -7.57
CA LEU A 60 -21.93 10.64 -6.78
C LEU A 60 -20.45 10.36 -6.56
N ASN A 61 -19.62 11.39 -6.61
CA ASN A 61 -18.20 11.27 -6.32
C ASN A 61 -17.93 11.81 -4.92
N ALA A 62 -17.17 11.07 -4.12
CA ALA A 62 -16.76 11.46 -2.79
C ALA A 62 -15.24 11.36 -2.65
N THR A 63 -14.66 12.22 -1.85
CA THR A 63 -13.24 12.15 -1.49
C THR A 63 -13.14 11.97 0.02
N THR A 64 -12.43 10.93 0.43
CA THR A 64 -12.19 10.64 1.85
C THR A 64 -10.70 10.52 2.11
N ASP A 65 -10.22 11.21 3.12
CA ASP A 65 -8.83 11.16 3.56
C ASP A 65 -8.70 10.20 4.75
N VAL A 66 -7.79 9.23 4.65
CA VAL A 66 -7.47 8.29 5.72
C VAL A 66 -6.05 8.60 6.20
N ARG A 67 -5.91 9.02 7.45
CA ARG A 67 -4.62 9.34 8.05
C ARG A 67 -4.27 8.37 9.18
N GLY A 68 -3.05 7.88 9.19
CA GLY A 68 -2.54 7.04 10.28
C GLY A 68 -1.05 6.83 10.20
N THR A 69 -0.48 6.27 11.26
CA THR A 69 0.93 5.84 11.26
C THR A 69 1.02 4.55 10.47
N PRO A 70 1.89 4.45 9.45
CA PRO A 70 2.01 3.22 8.71
C PRO A 70 2.71 2.16 9.57
N THR A 71 2.09 0.99 9.61
CA THR A 71 2.61 -0.19 10.27
C THR A 71 2.74 -1.30 9.24
N LEU A 72 3.71 -2.17 9.48
CA LEU A 72 4.06 -3.22 8.56
C LEU A 72 3.81 -4.57 9.22
N ASP A 73 2.99 -5.40 8.59
CA ASP A 73 2.87 -6.80 8.97
C ASP A 73 3.98 -7.60 8.26
N PRO A 74 4.98 -8.12 9.00
CA PRO A 74 6.08 -8.87 8.39
C PRO A 74 5.64 -10.24 7.85
N THR A 75 4.50 -10.77 8.30
CA THR A 75 3.95 -12.07 7.89
C THR A 75 3.22 -11.96 6.58
N THR A 76 2.32 -10.97 6.47
CA THR A 76 1.52 -10.76 5.26
C THR A 76 2.16 -9.75 4.29
N GLN A 77 3.33 -9.22 4.63
CA GLN A 77 4.05 -8.19 3.86
C GLN A 77 3.14 -7.01 3.46
N THR A 78 2.18 -6.68 4.33
CA THR A 78 1.15 -5.70 4.06
C THR A 78 1.42 -4.44 4.87
N LEU A 79 1.39 -3.29 4.20
CA LEU A 79 1.36 -1.99 4.84
C LEU A 79 -0.08 -1.68 5.27
N THR A 80 -0.27 -1.44 6.56
CA THR A 80 -1.52 -0.98 7.15
C THR A 80 -1.32 0.38 7.80
N LEU A 81 -2.43 1.06 8.11
CA LEU A 81 -2.40 2.27 8.93
C LEU A 81 -2.89 1.91 10.32
N GLU A 82 -2.09 2.20 11.34
CA GLU A 82 -2.48 2.09 12.73
C GLU A 82 -3.41 3.25 13.11
N SER A 83 -4.47 2.91 13.86
CA SER A 83 -5.49 3.86 14.33
C SER A 83 -5.94 4.87 13.26
N PRO A 84 -6.41 4.41 12.09
CA PRO A 84 -6.67 5.30 10.97
C PRO A 84 -7.88 6.19 11.24
N THR A 85 -7.66 7.50 11.16
CA THR A 85 -8.71 8.52 11.18
C THR A 85 -9.20 8.76 9.77
N VAL A 86 -10.52 8.73 9.59
CA VAL A 86 -11.17 8.87 8.29
C VAL A 86 -11.96 10.17 8.26
N THR A 87 -11.68 11.03 7.30
CA THR A 87 -12.33 12.33 7.14
C THR A 87 -12.89 12.46 5.74
N THR A 88 -14.21 12.57 5.62
CA THR A 88 -14.88 12.79 4.33
C THR A 88 -14.96 14.28 3.99
N ARG A 89 -14.54 14.65 2.78
CA ARG A 89 -14.70 16.02 2.27
C ARG A 89 -16.14 16.25 1.87
N ARG A 90 -16.73 17.35 2.33
CA ARG A 90 -18.17 17.64 2.14
C ARG A 90 -18.53 18.17 0.74
N THR A 91 -17.54 18.58 -0.05
CA THR A 91 -17.75 19.29 -1.31
C THR A 91 -18.59 18.49 -2.30
N GLY A 92 -19.76 19.02 -2.69
CA GLY A 92 -20.65 18.41 -3.67
C GLY A 92 -21.42 17.17 -3.18
N LEU A 93 -21.36 16.86 -1.88
CA LEU A 93 -22.09 15.73 -1.30
C LEU A 93 -23.39 16.17 -0.64
N THR A 94 -24.44 15.37 -0.85
CA THR A 94 -25.71 15.52 -0.13
C THR A 94 -25.59 14.97 1.29
N GLY A 95 -26.45 15.42 2.21
CA GLY A 95 -26.49 14.90 3.58
C GLY A 95 -26.66 13.38 3.66
N ARG A 96 -27.39 12.80 2.70
CA ARG A 96 -27.58 11.34 2.59
C ARG A 96 -26.29 10.61 2.20
N ALA A 97 -25.51 11.15 1.27
CA ALA A 97 -24.21 10.58 0.91
C ALA A 97 -23.22 10.64 2.08
N LEU A 98 -23.23 11.74 2.85
CA LEU A 98 -22.45 11.85 4.07
C LEU A 98 -22.88 10.82 5.12
N ALA A 99 -24.19 10.60 5.30
CA ALA A 99 -24.70 9.58 6.21
C ALA A 99 -24.28 8.15 5.81
N TRP A 100 -24.33 7.82 4.51
CA TRP A 100 -23.84 6.53 4.02
C TRP A 100 -22.34 6.34 4.25
N LEU A 101 -21.53 7.38 4.05
CA LEU A 101 -20.10 7.32 4.31
C LEU A 101 -19.77 7.28 5.81
N ALA A 102 -20.63 7.83 6.67
CA ALA A 102 -20.51 7.74 8.11
C ALA A 102 -20.86 6.34 8.67
N ASP A 103 -21.48 5.46 7.86
CA ASP A 103 -21.77 4.08 8.27
C ASP A 103 -20.49 3.32 8.63
N THR A 104 -20.54 2.54 9.70
CA THR A 104 -19.38 1.78 10.21
C THR A 104 -18.79 0.82 9.17
N ARG A 105 -19.61 0.24 8.29
CA ARG A 105 -19.16 -0.65 7.21
C ARG A 105 -18.50 0.11 6.08
N ALA A 106 -19.03 1.29 5.73
CA ALA A 106 -18.38 2.18 4.77
C ALA A 106 -17.01 2.61 5.30
N GLN A 107 -16.94 3.01 6.57
CA GLN A 107 -15.70 3.37 7.26
C GLN A 107 -14.69 2.22 7.28
N ALA A 108 -15.14 1.00 7.61
CA ALA A 108 -14.31 -0.19 7.58
C ALA A 108 -13.78 -0.50 6.18
N TYR A 109 -14.61 -0.37 5.15
CA TYR A 109 -14.21 -0.56 3.76
C TYR A 109 -13.20 0.48 3.29
N ILE A 110 -13.38 1.74 3.65
CA ILE A 110 -12.43 2.82 3.33
C ILE A 110 -11.08 2.57 4.02
N LYS A 111 -11.09 2.16 5.29
CA LYS A 111 -9.87 1.75 6.02
C LYS A 111 -9.20 0.53 5.38
N GLN A 112 -9.99 -0.45 4.94
CA GLN A 112 -9.49 -1.64 4.25
C GLN A 112 -8.85 -1.30 2.90
N ALA A 113 -9.39 -0.33 2.18
CA ALA A 113 -8.87 0.12 0.89
C ALA A 113 -7.51 0.82 1.02
N ALA A 114 -7.18 1.35 2.21
CA ALA A 114 -5.88 1.95 2.49
C ALA A 114 -4.75 0.92 2.76
N ARG A 115 -5.05 -0.39 2.71
CA ARG A 115 -4.04 -1.45 2.85
C ARG A 115 -3.27 -1.63 1.54
N ILE A 116 -1.96 -1.82 1.62
CA ILE A 116 -1.08 -1.97 0.46
C ILE A 116 -0.29 -3.26 0.59
N ASP A 117 -0.39 -4.13 -0.42
CA ASP A 117 0.44 -5.31 -0.51
C ASP A 117 1.83 -4.94 -1.06
N LEU A 118 2.89 -5.25 -0.30
CA LEU A 118 4.27 -5.02 -0.69
C LEU A 118 4.93 -6.23 -1.36
N THR A 119 4.27 -7.39 -1.38
CA THR A 119 4.79 -8.64 -1.96
C THR A 119 5.38 -8.44 -3.38
N PRO A 120 4.70 -7.74 -4.32
CA PRO A 120 5.26 -7.54 -5.65
C PRO A 120 6.56 -6.74 -5.65
N HIS A 121 6.67 -5.76 -4.76
CA HIS A 121 7.86 -4.91 -4.64
C HIS A 121 9.03 -5.68 -4.00
N LEU A 122 8.75 -6.55 -3.03
CA LEU A 122 9.77 -7.39 -2.40
C LEU A 122 10.26 -8.48 -3.35
N ASN A 123 9.37 -9.09 -4.13
CA ASN A 123 9.76 -10.06 -5.16
C ASN A 123 10.64 -9.40 -6.24
N ALA A 124 10.31 -8.18 -6.66
CA ALA A 124 11.13 -7.42 -7.59
C ALA A 124 12.51 -7.09 -6.99
N ALA A 125 12.57 -6.68 -5.72
CA ALA A 125 13.82 -6.42 -5.02
C ALA A 125 14.67 -7.69 -4.87
N GLN A 126 14.05 -8.82 -4.52
CA GLN A 126 14.72 -10.11 -4.45
C GLN A 126 15.30 -10.51 -5.81
N SER A 127 14.52 -10.42 -6.88
CA SER A 127 14.98 -10.73 -8.23
C SER A 127 16.13 -9.83 -8.67
N ASN A 128 16.08 -8.54 -8.33
CA ASN A 128 17.18 -7.62 -8.59
C ASN A 128 18.46 -8.00 -7.84
N LEU A 129 18.35 -8.40 -6.56
CA LEU A 129 19.50 -8.88 -5.79
C LEU A 129 20.06 -10.19 -6.35
N GLN A 130 19.18 -11.13 -6.70
CA GLN A 130 19.59 -12.41 -7.30
C GLN A 130 20.34 -12.21 -8.61
N ARG A 131 19.90 -11.28 -9.47
CA ARG A 131 20.55 -10.96 -10.75
C ARG A 131 21.92 -10.30 -10.60
N ARG A 132 22.21 -9.72 -9.45
CA ARG A 132 23.55 -9.15 -9.15
C ARG A 132 24.55 -10.20 -8.72
N LEU A 133 24.12 -11.43 -8.47
CA LEU A 133 24.99 -12.57 -8.21
C LEU A 133 25.17 -13.40 -9.50
N PRO A 134 26.38 -13.88 -9.80
CA PRO A 134 27.61 -13.70 -9.01
C PRO A 134 28.17 -12.27 -9.08
N PHE A 135 28.80 -11.83 -7.99
CA PHE A 135 29.38 -10.51 -7.81
C PHE A 135 30.86 -10.62 -7.44
N THR A 136 31.71 -9.82 -8.08
CA THR A 136 33.16 -9.79 -7.85
C THR A 136 33.52 -8.47 -7.16
N PRO A 137 33.57 -8.40 -5.82
CA PRO A 137 33.90 -7.17 -5.10
C PRO A 137 35.35 -6.71 -5.31
N THR A 138 36.25 -7.65 -5.52
CA THR A 138 37.70 -7.41 -5.68
C THR A 138 38.26 -8.53 -6.56
N PRO A 139 39.29 -8.29 -7.38
CA PRO A 139 39.92 -9.34 -8.17
C PRO A 139 40.30 -10.55 -7.32
N GLY A 140 40.09 -11.76 -7.84
CA GLY A 140 40.32 -13.02 -7.13
C GLY A 140 39.20 -13.47 -6.19
N ILE A 141 38.17 -12.64 -5.91
CA ILE A 141 37.03 -13.03 -5.06
C ILE A 141 35.74 -12.98 -5.85
N THR A 142 35.05 -14.12 -5.98
CA THR A 142 33.71 -14.19 -6.57
C THR A 142 32.69 -14.65 -5.53
N LEU A 143 31.69 -13.83 -5.27
CA LEU A 143 30.55 -14.15 -4.42
C LEU A 143 29.41 -14.68 -5.28
N ALA A 144 28.96 -15.90 -5.04
CA ALA A 144 27.83 -16.53 -5.73
C ALA A 144 26.84 -17.07 -4.70
N GLY A 145 25.56 -17.15 -5.04
CA GLY A 145 24.56 -17.58 -4.07
C GLY A 145 23.13 -17.42 -4.51
N GLN A 146 22.23 -17.79 -3.59
CA GLN A 146 20.79 -17.69 -3.79
C GLN A 146 20.16 -16.84 -2.68
N VAL A 147 19.45 -15.79 -3.09
CA VAL A 147 18.63 -14.95 -2.21
C VAL A 147 17.24 -15.59 -2.09
N ARG A 148 16.85 -15.97 -0.87
CA ARG A 148 15.59 -16.69 -0.59
C ARG A 148 14.45 -15.76 -0.22
N THR A 149 14.50 -15.12 0.94
CA THR A 149 13.41 -14.26 1.41
C THR A 149 13.95 -12.93 1.89
N LEU A 150 13.16 -11.87 1.68
CA LEU A 150 13.41 -10.56 2.26
C LEU A 150 12.52 -10.40 3.49
N ARG A 151 13.14 -10.44 4.68
CA ARG A 151 12.45 -10.21 5.95
C ARG A 151 12.45 -8.74 6.25
N LEU A 152 11.27 -8.15 6.36
CA LEU A 152 11.12 -6.72 6.65
C LEU A 152 11.52 -6.43 8.10
N THR A 153 12.37 -5.42 8.31
CA THR A 153 12.91 -5.07 9.63
C THR A 153 12.53 -3.68 10.09
N SER A 154 12.46 -2.71 9.19
CA SER A 154 12.05 -1.35 9.55
C SER A 154 11.33 -0.62 8.43
N LEU A 155 10.59 0.40 8.84
CA LEU A 155 9.80 1.26 7.98
C LEU A 155 10.02 2.71 8.39
N ASN A 156 10.27 3.59 7.42
CA ASN A 156 10.42 5.02 7.66
C ASN A 156 9.72 5.82 6.56
N VAL A 157 8.91 6.80 6.98
CA VAL A 157 8.19 7.72 6.10
C VAL A 157 9.07 8.94 5.85
N THR A 158 9.44 9.17 4.60
CA THR A 158 10.14 10.40 4.19
C THR A 158 9.25 11.24 3.26
N PRO A 159 9.58 12.53 3.02
CA PRO A 159 8.81 13.38 2.11
C PRO A 159 8.69 12.82 0.68
N ASP A 160 9.69 12.08 0.21
CA ASP A 160 9.72 11.62 -1.18
C ASP A 160 9.31 10.16 -1.36
N ALA A 161 9.43 9.34 -0.32
CA ALA A 161 9.17 7.91 -0.42
C ALA A 161 8.96 7.23 0.93
N LEU A 162 8.41 6.02 0.87
CA LEU A 162 8.46 5.08 1.97
C LEU A 162 9.78 4.29 1.89
N ILE A 163 10.60 4.38 2.93
CA ILE A 163 11.83 3.60 3.07
C ILE A 163 11.49 2.34 3.86
N VAL A 164 11.65 1.21 3.19
CA VAL A 164 11.50 -0.11 3.80
C VAL A 164 12.88 -0.73 3.86
N THR A 165 13.27 -1.18 5.04
CA THR A 165 14.50 -1.96 5.27
C THR A 165 14.12 -3.41 5.39
N ALA A 166 14.87 -4.27 4.71
CA ALA A 166 14.68 -5.70 4.77
C ALA A 166 16.04 -6.40 4.89
N GLU A 167 16.07 -7.47 5.66
CA GLU A 167 17.17 -8.41 5.75
C GLU A 167 16.99 -9.48 4.67
N ALA A 168 18.01 -9.68 3.85
CA ALA A 168 18.02 -10.74 2.85
C ALA A 168 18.54 -12.03 3.48
N THR A 169 17.73 -13.09 3.44
CA THR A 169 18.15 -14.43 3.84
C THR A 169 18.51 -15.25 2.61
N GLY A 170 19.48 -16.16 2.73
CA GLY A 170 19.94 -16.95 1.60
C GLY A 170 21.22 -17.71 1.89
N THR A 171 21.77 -18.31 0.84
CA THR A 171 23.07 -18.98 0.87
C THR A 171 24.06 -18.19 0.04
N LEU A 172 25.24 -17.92 0.59
CA LEU A 172 26.33 -17.25 -0.11
C LEU A 172 27.58 -18.12 -0.04
N GLY A 173 28.15 -18.42 -1.20
CA GLY A 173 29.47 -19.02 -1.34
C GLY A 173 30.46 -17.98 -1.84
N ALA A 174 31.64 -17.97 -1.25
CA ALA A 174 32.76 -17.19 -1.74
C ALA A 174 33.77 -18.14 -2.38
N ASN A 175 34.11 -17.89 -3.64
CA ASN A 175 35.25 -18.52 -4.29
C ASN A 175 36.41 -17.53 -4.25
N VAL A 176 37.54 -17.97 -3.70
CA VAL A 176 38.77 -17.18 -3.60
C VAL A 176 39.82 -17.88 -4.48
N GLN A 177 40.20 -17.21 -5.56
CA GLN A 177 41.33 -17.59 -6.39
C GLN A 177 42.54 -16.80 -5.93
N VAL A 178 43.52 -17.51 -5.39
CA VAL A 178 44.82 -16.97 -5.02
C VAL A 178 45.75 -17.30 -6.19
N GLU A 179 46.23 -16.28 -6.89
CA GLU A 179 47.38 -16.40 -7.81
C GLU A 179 48.70 -16.36 -7.03
#